data_AF-F2PT04-F1
#
_entry.id   AF-F2PT04-F1
#
_cell.length_a   1.000
_cell.length_b   1.000
_cell.length_c   1.000
_cell.angle_alpha   90.00
_cell.angle_beta   90.00
_cell.angle_gamma   90.00
#
_symmetry.space_group_name_H-M   'P 1'
#
loop_
_entity.id
_entity.type
_entity.pdbx_description
1 polymer ?
#
loop_
_entity_poly.entity_id
_entity_poly.type
_entity_poly.pdbx_seq_one_letter_code
_entity_poly.pdbx_strand_id
1 'polypeptide(L)'
;MWTPVELPYFCGTDGLPAPLPTTDEIMTSTTLLKDRLGQKMVRVGQHFVVKYGHGTGEVEGHNLLFVEHNLHNIVRAPRLYAMSRDLDDRLLKDMFDGMHSLPSPGFYGSIVKGYMPRHLFYSHPADQSISGPFLHENEVNNAIAGKLRSIFTHNKKYNYKSDFYERHLSRVLSGHRAVFSHSDIYRKNIMIHKTHRHTPEKCDYIVALVDWEYAGWYPSYWDYEISFTHFHWDDDWPERFESFLEPWLAEVALVRMFYQEIFF
;
A
#
# COMPACT_ATOMS: atom_id res chain seq x y z
N MET A 1 -10.32 -21.82 31.83
CA MET A 1 -9.24 -21.33 30.95
C MET A 1 -9.84 -20.20 30.14
N TRP A 2 -9.20 -19.03 30.08
CA TRP A 2 -9.71 -17.90 29.30
C TRP A 2 -9.50 -18.16 27.80
N THR A 3 -10.50 -17.84 26.98
CA THR A 3 -10.42 -17.94 25.52
C THR A 3 -10.57 -16.54 24.93
N PRO A 4 -9.63 -16.08 24.08
CA PRO A 4 -9.76 -14.83 23.34
C PRO A 4 -11.05 -14.76 22.51
N VAL A 5 -11.58 -13.55 22.32
CA VAL A 5 -12.77 -13.35 21.49
C VAL A 5 -12.38 -13.26 20.01
N GLU A 6 -13.26 -13.70 19.13
CA GLU A 6 -13.08 -13.44 17.69
C GLU A 6 -13.47 -12.01 17.35
N LEU A 7 -12.85 -11.49 16.28
CA LEU A 7 -13.17 -10.19 15.75
C LEU A 7 -14.08 -10.27 14.53
N PRO A 8 -14.96 -9.26 14.37
CA PRO A 8 -15.14 -8.15 15.29
C PRO A 8 -16.03 -8.53 16.50
N TYR A 9 -15.69 -7.96 17.65
CA TYR A 9 -16.39 -8.15 18.91
C TYR A 9 -17.34 -6.98 19.17
N PHE A 10 -18.58 -7.31 19.56
CA PHE A 10 -19.59 -6.35 19.99
C PHE A 10 -20.24 -6.81 21.29
N CYS A 11 -20.34 -5.90 22.25
CA CYS A 11 -21.17 -6.11 23.44
C CYS A 11 -22.64 -6.18 23.02
N GLY A 12 -23.41 -7.08 23.63
CA GLY A 12 -24.86 -7.20 23.37
C GLY A 12 -25.59 -5.87 23.57
N THR A 13 -26.65 -5.65 22.80
CA THR A 13 -27.39 -4.37 22.74
C THR A 13 -27.89 -3.88 24.10
N ASP A 14 -28.25 -4.81 24.99
CA ASP A 14 -28.73 -4.50 26.34
C ASP A 14 -27.63 -3.94 27.27
N GLY A 15 -26.37 -4.08 26.86
CA GLY A 15 -25.20 -3.57 27.60
C GLY A 15 -24.67 -2.23 27.08
N LEU A 16 -25.25 -1.66 26.02
CA LEU A 16 -24.78 -0.42 25.41
C LEU A 16 -25.41 0.81 26.07
N PRO A 17 -24.60 1.83 26.46
CA PRO A 17 -25.13 3.08 27.03
C PRO A 17 -25.79 3.99 25.97
N ALA A 18 -25.48 3.79 24.68
CA ALA A 18 -26.01 4.48 23.52
C ALA A 18 -25.70 3.65 22.24
N PRO A 19 -26.28 3.97 21.07
CA PRO A 19 -25.84 3.35 19.81
C PRO A 19 -24.33 3.53 19.60
N LEU A 20 -23.66 2.47 19.14
CA LEU A 20 -22.22 2.54 18.88
C LEU A 20 -21.93 3.59 17.80
N PRO A 21 -20.83 4.35 17.95
CA PRO A 21 -20.47 5.37 16.97
C PRO A 21 -20.06 4.72 15.65
N THR A 22 -20.49 5.33 14.55
CA THR A 22 -20.06 4.97 13.19
C THR A 22 -18.61 5.39 12.95
N THR A 23 -17.95 4.78 11.96
CA THR A 23 -16.60 5.18 11.55
C THR A 23 -16.53 6.67 11.21
N ASP A 24 -17.55 7.21 10.54
CA ASP A 24 -17.59 8.64 10.19
C ASP A 24 -17.66 9.52 11.44
N GLU A 25 -18.47 9.18 12.44
CA GLU A 25 -18.54 9.91 13.72
C GLU A 25 -17.23 9.83 14.52
N ILE A 26 -16.52 8.70 14.46
CA ILE A 26 -15.20 8.54 15.08
C ILE A 26 -14.17 9.45 14.39
N MET A 27 -14.11 9.40 13.06
CA MET A 27 -13.12 10.11 12.26
C MET A 27 -13.36 11.62 12.22
N THR A 28 -14.62 12.06 12.35
CA THR A 28 -15.00 13.48 12.40
C THR A 28 -15.07 14.05 13.82
N SER A 29 -14.82 13.25 14.86
CA SER A 29 -14.83 13.74 16.24
C SER A 29 -13.78 14.83 16.45
N THR A 30 -14.24 15.96 16.99
CA THR A 30 -13.38 17.11 17.34
C THR A 30 -12.77 17.00 18.74
N THR A 31 -13.21 16.02 19.55
CA THR A 31 -12.72 15.83 20.92
C THR A 31 -11.58 14.83 20.95
N LEU A 32 -10.37 15.27 20.57
CA LEU A 32 -9.14 14.49 20.62
C LEU A 32 -8.64 14.37 22.06
N LEU A 33 -8.56 13.15 22.58
CA LEU A 33 -8.03 12.86 23.91
C LEU A 33 -6.53 12.57 23.86
N LYS A 34 -6.07 11.96 22.76
CA LYS A 34 -4.67 11.61 22.57
C LYS A 34 -4.35 11.41 21.10
N ASP A 35 -3.19 11.91 20.70
CA ASP A 35 -2.62 11.69 19.37
C ASP A 35 -1.18 11.23 19.54
N ARG A 36 -0.91 10.00 19.12
CA ARG A 36 0.44 9.42 19.08
C ARG A 36 0.67 8.88 17.68
N LEU A 37 1.94 8.74 17.31
CA LEU A 37 2.33 8.13 16.04
C LEU A 37 1.64 6.75 15.92
N GLY A 38 0.75 6.64 14.93
CA GLY A 38 -0.03 5.42 14.67
C GLY A 38 -1.24 5.15 15.54
N GLN A 39 -1.61 6.02 16.47
CA GLN A 39 -2.73 5.77 17.37
C GLN A 39 -3.40 7.05 17.83
N LYS A 40 -4.70 7.14 17.55
CA LYS A 40 -5.57 8.22 18.01
C LYS A 40 -6.56 7.72 19.04
N MET A 41 -6.90 8.59 19.97
CA MET A 41 -7.95 8.38 20.95
C MET A 41 -8.87 9.58 20.95
N VAL A 42 -10.13 9.36 20.68
CA VAL A 42 -11.16 10.40 20.59
C VAL A 42 -12.32 10.08 21.51
N ARG A 43 -12.99 11.11 22.01
CA ARG A 43 -14.30 10.96 22.63
C ARG A 43 -15.37 11.10 21.55
N VAL A 44 -16.33 10.19 21.49
CA VAL A 44 -17.48 10.28 20.57
C VAL A 44 -18.77 10.31 21.39
N GLY A 45 -19.54 11.37 21.21
CA GLY A 45 -20.71 11.64 22.04
C GLY A 45 -20.36 11.78 23.53
N GLN A 46 -21.28 11.33 24.39
CA GLN A 46 -21.11 11.40 25.85
C GLN A 46 -20.56 10.10 26.47
N HIS A 47 -20.67 8.98 25.77
CA HIS A 47 -20.48 7.65 26.36
C HIS A 47 -19.24 6.91 25.88
N PHE A 48 -18.67 7.28 24.73
CA PHE A 48 -17.63 6.48 24.08
C PHE A 48 -16.29 7.19 24.04
N VAL A 49 -15.25 6.41 24.32
CA VAL A 49 -13.87 6.72 23.98
C VAL A 49 -13.44 5.67 22.98
N VAL A 50 -12.98 6.11 21.82
CA VAL A 50 -12.56 5.23 20.73
C VAL A 50 -11.08 5.40 20.52
N LYS A 51 -10.38 4.26 20.47
CA LYS A 51 -8.95 4.16 20.20
C LYS A 51 -8.79 3.46 18.85
N TYR A 52 -8.11 4.11 17.91
CA TYR A 52 -7.96 3.61 16.54
C TYR A 52 -6.59 3.96 15.96
N GLY A 53 -6.25 3.35 14.82
CA GLY A 53 -4.94 3.45 14.16
C GLY A 53 -4.09 2.19 14.33
N HIS A 54 -3.09 2.01 13.47
CA HIS A 54 -2.27 0.79 13.37
C HIS A 54 -1.56 0.39 14.67
N GLY A 55 -1.21 1.36 15.52
CA GLY A 55 -0.57 1.11 16.81
C GLY A 55 -1.53 0.57 17.88
N THR A 56 -2.80 0.37 17.53
CA THR A 56 -3.84 -0.15 18.41
C THR A 56 -3.95 -1.66 18.26
N GLY A 57 -3.27 -2.38 19.16
CA GLY A 57 -3.40 -3.83 19.25
C GLY A 57 -4.65 -4.27 20.01
N GLU A 58 -5.13 -5.47 19.67
CA GLU A 58 -6.31 -6.09 20.27
C GLU A 58 -6.09 -6.58 21.70
N VAL A 59 -4.83 -6.66 22.12
CA VAL A 59 -4.43 -7.15 23.44
C VAL A 59 -5.11 -6.35 24.55
N GLU A 60 -5.25 -5.03 24.39
CA GLU A 60 -5.93 -4.20 25.39
C GLU A 60 -7.41 -4.57 25.53
N GLY A 61 -8.12 -4.80 24.41
CA GLY A 61 -9.51 -5.23 24.45
C GLY A 61 -9.67 -6.61 25.12
N HIS A 62 -8.81 -7.56 24.77
CA HIS A 62 -8.79 -8.88 25.42
C HIS A 62 -8.52 -8.79 26.93
N ASN A 63 -7.60 -7.91 27.34
CA ASN A 63 -7.31 -7.67 28.75
C ASN A 63 -8.51 -7.06 29.48
N LEU A 64 -9.22 -6.10 28.87
CA LEU A 64 -10.43 -5.52 29.46
C LEU A 64 -11.52 -6.58 29.66
N LEU A 65 -11.76 -7.42 28.66
CA LEU A 65 -12.73 -8.51 28.77
C LEU A 65 -12.32 -9.54 29.83
N PHE A 66 -11.04 -9.87 29.93
CA PHE A 66 -10.52 -10.77 30.97
C PHE A 66 -10.72 -10.20 32.38
N VAL A 67 -10.41 -8.91 32.58
CA VAL A 67 -10.60 -8.22 33.87
C VAL A 67 -12.08 -8.12 34.22
N GLU A 68 -12.95 -7.76 33.27
CA GLU A 68 -14.40 -7.71 33.49
C GLU A 68 -14.92 -9.11 33.89
N HIS A 69 -14.53 -10.16 33.17
CA HIS A 69 -14.98 -11.51 33.47
C HIS A 69 -14.57 -12.00 34.87
N ASN A 70 -13.32 -11.76 35.28
CA ASN A 70 -12.77 -12.36 36.50
C ASN A 70 -12.83 -11.45 37.73
N LEU A 71 -12.89 -10.13 37.54
CA LEU A 71 -12.64 -9.13 38.60
C LEU A 71 -13.64 -7.97 38.60
N HIS A 72 -14.80 -8.06 37.91
CA HIS A 72 -15.79 -6.96 37.83
C HIS A 72 -16.23 -6.39 39.19
N ASN A 73 -16.22 -7.19 40.26
CA ASN A 73 -16.61 -6.79 41.61
C ASN A 73 -15.45 -6.18 42.42
N ILE A 74 -14.21 -6.26 41.93
CA ILE A 74 -12.99 -5.82 42.64
C ILE A 74 -12.32 -4.66 41.89
N VAL A 75 -12.14 -4.80 40.57
CA VAL A 75 -11.40 -3.86 39.73
C VAL A 75 -12.38 -3.09 38.84
N ARG A 76 -12.37 -1.76 38.95
CA ARG A 76 -13.12 -0.88 38.04
C ARG A 76 -12.25 -0.55 36.82
N ALA A 77 -12.47 -1.25 35.72
CA ALA A 77 -11.88 -0.97 34.42
C ALA A 77 -12.92 -0.39 33.45
N PRO A 78 -12.52 0.33 32.38
CA PRO A 78 -13.41 0.72 31.31
C PRO A 78 -14.05 -0.52 30.66
N ARG A 79 -15.33 -0.42 30.32
CA ARG A 79 -16.04 -1.51 29.63
C ARG A 79 -15.74 -1.47 28.13
N LEU A 80 -15.40 -2.63 27.55
CA LEU A 80 -15.20 -2.75 26.11
C LEU A 80 -16.56 -2.98 25.43
N TYR A 81 -16.99 -2.03 24.62
CA TYR A 81 -18.26 -2.13 23.89
C TYR A 81 -18.12 -2.70 22.50
N ALA A 82 -17.03 -2.38 21.80
CA ALA A 82 -16.73 -2.90 20.48
C ALA A 82 -15.22 -2.96 20.26
N MET A 83 -14.78 -3.92 19.45
CA MET A 83 -13.42 -4.02 18.95
C MET A 83 -13.51 -4.63 17.55
N SER A 84 -12.95 -3.97 16.54
CA SER A 84 -12.98 -4.44 15.15
C SER A 84 -11.67 -4.08 14.45
N ARG A 85 -11.41 -4.73 13.32
CA ARG A 85 -10.40 -4.29 12.35
C ARG A 85 -11.12 -3.54 11.24
N ASP A 86 -10.64 -2.35 10.91
CA ASP A 86 -11.01 -1.69 9.65
C ASP A 86 -10.44 -2.47 8.47
N LEU A 87 -10.96 -2.19 7.27
CA LEU A 87 -10.58 -2.74 5.95
C LEU A 87 -9.39 -3.69 5.99
N ASP A 88 -9.67 -4.95 5.72
CA ASP A 88 -8.64 -5.96 5.70
C ASP A 88 -7.74 -5.68 4.49
N ASP A 89 -6.58 -5.04 4.71
CA ASP A 89 -5.55 -4.88 3.69
C ASP A 89 -5.16 -6.24 3.08
N ARG A 90 -5.53 -7.36 3.74
CA ARG A 90 -5.51 -8.71 3.16
C ARG A 90 -6.19 -8.79 1.78
N LEU A 91 -7.26 -8.05 1.50
CA LEU A 91 -7.86 -8.07 0.16
C LEU A 91 -6.92 -7.51 -0.90
N LEU A 92 -6.27 -6.37 -0.63
CA LEU A 92 -5.27 -5.81 -1.53
C LEU A 92 -4.08 -6.76 -1.62
N LYS A 93 -3.62 -7.29 -0.49
CA LYS A 93 -2.53 -8.26 -0.43
C LYS A 93 -2.81 -9.49 -1.29
N ASP A 94 -3.99 -10.10 -1.16
CA ASP A 94 -4.40 -11.26 -1.95
C ASP A 94 -4.43 -10.95 -3.46
N MET A 95 -4.86 -9.73 -3.84
CA MET A 95 -4.84 -9.28 -5.22
C MET A 95 -3.40 -9.13 -5.75
N PHE A 96 -2.50 -8.51 -4.99
CA PHE A 96 -1.09 -8.34 -5.39
C PHE A 96 -0.33 -9.66 -5.38
N ASP A 97 -0.47 -10.48 -4.35
CA ASP A 97 0.06 -11.84 -4.30
C ASP A 97 -0.43 -12.65 -5.51
N GLY A 98 -1.72 -12.53 -5.84
CA GLY A 98 -2.33 -13.15 -7.02
C GLY A 98 -1.68 -12.70 -8.33
N MET A 99 -1.56 -11.38 -8.56
CA MET A 99 -0.90 -10.82 -9.74
C MET A 99 0.57 -11.23 -9.82
N HIS A 100 1.30 -11.15 -8.71
CA HIS A 100 2.73 -11.48 -8.65
C HIS A 100 2.99 -12.98 -8.74
N SER A 101 2.01 -13.83 -8.43
CA SER A 101 2.09 -15.29 -8.57
C SER A 101 1.93 -15.79 -10.01
N LEU A 102 1.44 -14.95 -10.93
CA LEU A 102 1.25 -15.34 -12.33
C LEU A 102 2.57 -15.86 -12.94
N PRO A 103 2.52 -16.90 -13.80
CA PRO A 103 3.73 -17.43 -14.43
C PRO A 103 4.45 -16.36 -15.22
N SER A 104 5.69 -16.07 -14.82
CA SER A 104 6.54 -15.11 -15.51
C SER A 104 6.76 -15.56 -16.96
N PRO A 105 6.61 -14.67 -17.95
CA PRO A 105 6.77 -15.03 -19.35
C PRO A 105 8.25 -15.05 -19.79
N GLY A 106 9.18 -14.78 -18.87
CA GLY A 106 10.62 -14.74 -19.15
C GLY A 106 11.10 -13.47 -19.87
N PHE A 107 10.30 -12.40 -19.84
CA PHE A 107 10.67 -11.07 -20.38
C PHE A 107 9.98 -9.96 -19.58
N TYR A 108 10.46 -8.73 -19.74
CA TYR A 108 9.87 -7.49 -19.21
C TYR A 108 9.25 -6.70 -20.37
N GLY A 109 8.00 -6.25 -20.23
CA GLY A 109 7.24 -5.65 -21.32
C GLY A 109 5.73 -5.85 -21.17
N SER A 110 4.96 -5.41 -22.16
CA SER A 110 3.50 -5.60 -22.14
C SER A 110 3.09 -7.07 -22.31
N ILE A 111 1.84 -7.39 -21.98
CA ILE A 111 1.30 -8.77 -22.11
C ILE A 111 1.31 -9.29 -23.56
N VAL A 112 1.32 -8.39 -24.55
CA VAL A 112 1.42 -8.72 -25.98
C VAL A 112 2.87 -8.82 -26.47
N LYS A 113 3.84 -8.92 -25.55
CA LYS A 113 5.28 -8.95 -25.85
C LYS A 113 5.77 -7.69 -26.58
N GLY A 114 5.19 -6.54 -26.20
CA GLY A 114 5.56 -5.23 -26.71
C GLY A 114 6.38 -4.41 -25.70
N TYR A 115 6.42 -3.10 -25.91
CA TYR A 115 7.13 -2.16 -25.05
C TYR A 115 6.66 -2.24 -23.59
N MET A 116 7.52 -1.83 -22.65
CA MET A 116 7.14 -1.61 -21.26
C MET A 116 6.19 -0.41 -21.17
N PRO A 117 4.92 -0.59 -20.75
CA PRO A 117 3.91 0.47 -20.90
C PRO A 117 4.14 1.75 -20.12
N ARG A 118 4.92 1.73 -19.02
CA ARG A 118 5.17 2.94 -18.24
C ARG A 118 5.85 4.01 -19.10
N HIS A 119 5.41 5.25 -18.97
CA HIS A 119 5.94 6.42 -19.68
C HIS A 119 7.46 6.64 -19.55
N LEU A 120 8.11 6.04 -18.54
CA LEU A 120 9.56 5.98 -18.39
C LEU A 120 10.25 5.36 -19.61
N PHE A 121 9.61 4.39 -20.25
CA PHE A 121 10.15 3.65 -21.38
C PHE A 121 9.67 4.19 -22.74
N TYR A 122 8.94 5.32 -22.76
CA TYR A 122 8.50 5.93 -24.01
C TYR A 122 9.61 6.79 -24.60
N SER A 123 9.87 6.67 -25.90
CA SER A 123 10.83 7.50 -26.62
C SER A 123 10.24 8.06 -27.91
N HIS A 124 10.69 9.25 -28.31
CA HIS A 124 10.37 9.82 -29.61
C HIS A 124 11.64 10.41 -30.27
N PRO A 125 12.07 9.90 -31.43
CA PRO A 125 11.51 8.77 -32.18
C PRO A 125 11.56 7.44 -31.37
N ALA A 126 10.78 6.45 -31.83
CA ALA A 126 10.73 5.14 -31.17
C ALA A 126 12.13 4.49 -31.15
N ASP A 127 12.54 4.04 -29.96
CA ASP A 127 13.85 3.46 -29.69
C ASP A 127 13.64 2.21 -28.84
N GLN A 128 13.83 1.05 -29.47
CA GLN A 128 13.60 -0.24 -28.83
C GLN A 128 14.56 -0.50 -27.66
N SER A 129 15.74 0.15 -27.65
CA SER A 129 16.67 0.05 -26.53
C SER A 129 16.16 0.74 -25.26
N ILE A 130 15.19 1.66 -25.40
CA ILE A 130 14.50 2.34 -24.29
C ILE A 130 13.13 1.72 -24.04
N SER A 131 12.40 1.33 -25.08
CA SER A 131 11.01 0.89 -24.95
C SER A 131 10.83 -0.59 -24.66
N GLY A 132 11.79 -1.45 -25.03
CA GLY A 132 11.66 -2.89 -24.88
C GLY A 132 10.74 -3.56 -25.92
N PRO A 133 10.30 -4.81 -25.71
CA PRO A 133 10.48 -5.61 -24.50
C PRO A 133 11.95 -5.98 -24.23
N PHE A 134 12.23 -6.43 -23.02
CA PHE A 134 13.56 -6.81 -22.55
C PHE A 134 13.57 -8.26 -22.09
N LEU A 135 14.64 -9.00 -22.36
CA LEU A 135 14.80 -10.38 -21.91
C LEU A 135 15.43 -10.44 -20.52
N HIS A 136 16.24 -9.44 -20.18
CA HIS A 136 17.02 -9.42 -18.96
C HIS A 136 16.87 -8.07 -18.23
N GLU A 137 16.92 -8.11 -16.90
CA GLU A 137 16.75 -6.91 -16.05
C GLU A 137 17.83 -5.85 -16.31
N ASN A 138 19.05 -6.26 -16.68
CA ASN A 138 20.10 -5.31 -17.06
C ASN A 138 19.74 -4.49 -18.31
N GLU A 139 18.91 -5.02 -19.22
CA GLU A 139 18.41 -4.25 -20.35
C GLU A 139 17.37 -3.21 -19.91
N VAL A 140 16.54 -3.53 -18.91
CA VAL A 140 15.64 -2.55 -18.26
C VAL A 140 16.47 -1.42 -17.61
N ASN A 141 17.56 -1.76 -16.93
CA ASN A 141 18.46 -0.78 -16.33
C ASN A 141 19.12 0.13 -17.39
N ASN A 142 19.58 -0.48 -18.49
CA ASN A 142 20.17 0.26 -19.60
C ASN A 142 19.13 1.17 -20.27
N ALA A 143 17.88 0.74 -20.38
CA ALA A 143 16.79 1.53 -20.92
C ALA A 143 16.50 2.78 -20.06
N ILE A 144 16.53 2.65 -18.73
CA ILE A 144 16.39 3.78 -17.80
C ILE A 144 17.52 4.79 -18.00
N ALA A 145 18.77 4.32 -18.08
CA ALA A 145 19.93 5.19 -18.36
C ALA A 145 19.83 5.84 -19.75
N GLY A 146 19.42 5.07 -20.75
CA GLY A 146 19.20 5.50 -22.14
C GLY A 146 18.11 6.56 -22.25
N LYS A 147 17.01 6.43 -21.50
CA LYS A 147 15.94 7.44 -21.42
C LYS A 147 16.48 8.78 -20.94
N LEU A 148 17.25 8.79 -19.85
CA LEU A 148 17.87 10.00 -19.33
C LEU A 148 18.85 10.60 -20.36
N ARG A 149 19.70 9.76 -20.96
CA ARG A 149 20.65 10.18 -22.00
C ARG A 149 19.93 10.82 -23.19
N SER A 150 18.82 10.25 -23.63
CA SER A 150 18.01 10.73 -24.74
C SER A 150 17.45 12.13 -24.48
N ILE A 151 16.90 12.38 -23.29
CA ILE A 151 16.38 13.71 -22.89
C ILE A 151 17.47 14.78 -22.96
N PHE A 152 18.66 14.50 -22.44
CA PHE A 152 19.76 15.46 -22.43
C PHE A 152 20.36 15.67 -23.83
N THR A 153 20.47 14.61 -24.63
CA THR A 153 20.96 14.68 -26.01
C THR A 153 20.02 15.52 -26.86
N HIS A 154 18.70 15.38 -26.69
CA HIS A 154 17.71 16.25 -27.33
C HIS A 154 17.95 17.73 -27.01
N ASN A 155 18.35 18.01 -25.76
CA ASN A 155 18.74 19.34 -25.29
C ASN A 155 20.19 19.74 -25.63
N LYS A 156 20.87 18.99 -26.51
CA LYS A 156 22.27 19.20 -26.92
C LYS A 156 23.26 19.23 -25.75
N LYS A 157 22.98 18.45 -24.71
CA LYS A 157 23.82 18.31 -23.51
C LYS A 157 24.29 16.88 -23.33
N TYR A 158 25.52 16.73 -22.86
CA TYR A 158 26.01 15.45 -22.36
C TYR A 158 25.53 15.22 -20.93
N ASN A 159 25.19 13.99 -20.56
CA ASN A 159 24.74 13.64 -19.21
C ASN A 159 25.63 12.55 -18.59
N TYR A 160 26.58 12.95 -17.75
CA TYR A 160 27.47 12.03 -17.03
C TYR A 160 26.74 11.09 -16.06
N LYS A 161 25.53 11.48 -15.61
CA LYS A 161 24.72 10.67 -14.69
C LYS A 161 24.18 9.41 -15.38
N SER A 162 23.86 9.49 -16.67
CA SER A 162 23.45 8.33 -17.47
C SER A 162 24.59 7.29 -17.57
N ASP A 163 25.84 7.71 -17.77
CA ASP A 163 27.01 6.81 -17.74
C ASP A 163 27.21 6.18 -16.36
N PHE A 164 26.91 6.92 -15.29
CA PHE A 164 26.97 6.38 -13.94
C PHE A 164 25.91 5.29 -13.75
N TYR A 165 24.67 5.53 -14.16
CA TYR A 165 23.60 4.53 -14.06
C TYR A 165 23.90 3.27 -14.87
N GLU A 166 24.32 3.42 -16.13
CA GLU A 166 24.67 2.30 -17.00
C GLU A 166 25.77 1.39 -16.40
N ARG A 167 26.72 1.96 -15.66
CA ARG A 167 27.79 1.20 -15.00
C ARG A 167 27.40 0.55 -13.67
N HIS A 168 26.38 1.08 -12.97
CA HIS A 168 26.17 0.76 -11.55
C HIS A 168 24.78 0.24 -11.18
N LEU A 169 23.73 0.47 -11.96
CA LEU A 169 22.36 0.07 -11.59
C LEU A 169 22.24 -1.44 -11.35
N SER A 170 22.88 -2.26 -12.19
CA SER A 170 22.87 -3.72 -12.07
C SER A 170 23.55 -4.28 -10.81
N ARG A 171 24.20 -3.42 -10.00
CA ARG A 171 24.75 -3.82 -8.70
C ARG A 171 23.68 -3.96 -7.62
N VAL A 172 22.52 -3.34 -7.82
CA VAL A 172 21.37 -3.38 -6.91
C VAL A 172 20.15 -3.93 -7.64
N LEU A 173 19.82 -3.37 -8.82
CA LEU A 173 18.70 -3.78 -9.65
C LEU A 173 19.09 -5.03 -10.47
N SER A 174 19.17 -6.18 -9.81
CA SER A 174 19.57 -7.45 -10.42
C SER A 174 19.00 -8.66 -9.67
N GLY A 175 18.52 -9.64 -10.44
CA GLY A 175 17.98 -10.90 -9.92
C GLY A 175 16.48 -10.87 -9.67
N HIS A 176 15.78 -9.80 -10.07
CA HIS A 176 14.36 -9.64 -9.86
C HIS A 176 13.56 -10.24 -11.00
N ARG A 177 12.75 -11.27 -10.70
CA ARG A 177 11.89 -11.93 -11.69
C ARG A 177 10.87 -10.94 -12.26
N ALA A 178 10.47 -11.15 -13.51
CA ALA A 178 9.35 -10.40 -14.09
C ALA A 178 8.02 -10.87 -13.47
N VAL A 179 7.29 -9.96 -12.84
CA VAL A 179 5.94 -10.17 -12.27
C VAL A 179 4.92 -9.32 -13.01
N PHE A 180 3.65 -9.72 -12.98
CA PHE A 180 2.60 -8.87 -13.53
C PHE A 180 2.31 -7.74 -12.53
N SER A 181 2.65 -6.52 -12.93
CA SER A 181 2.48 -5.31 -12.13
C SER A 181 1.42 -4.42 -12.75
N HIS A 182 0.67 -3.73 -11.90
CA HIS A 182 -0.27 -2.70 -12.34
C HIS A 182 0.47 -1.43 -12.76
N SER A 183 1.60 -1.12 -12.10
CA SER A 183 2.48 0.01 -12.40
C SER A 183 1.81 1.39 -12.29
N ASP A 184 0.65 1.50 -11.63
CA ASP A 184 -0.07 2.76 -11.39
C ASP A 184 -0.95 2.72 -10.13
N ILE A 185 -0.45 2.13 -9.05
CA ILE A 185 -1.24 1.94 -7.83
C ILE A 185 -1.24 3.21 -7.01
N TYR A 186 -2.28 4.01 -7.24
CA TYR A 186 -2.66 5.15 -6.42
C TYR A 186 -4.06 4.95 -5.85
N ARG A 187 -4.38 5.68 -4.77
CA ARG A 187 -5.71 5.64 -4.15
C ARG A 187 -6.86 5.88 -5.13
N LYS A 188 -6.66 6.77 -6.12
CA LYS A 188 -7.64 7.04 -7.19
C LYS A 188 -7.97 5.81 -8.07
N ASN A 189 -7.08 4.82 -8.10
CA ASN A 189 -7.17 3.62 -8.92
C ASN A 189 -7.62 2.39 -8.10
N ILE A 190 -8.02 2.61 -6.84
CA ILE A 190 -8.57 1.58 -5.96
C ILE A 190 -10.01 1.94 -5.62
N MET A 191 -10.95 1.18 -6.17
CA MET A 191 -12.37 1.33 -5.88
C MET A 191 -12.75 0.42 -4.73
N ILE A 192 -13.41 0.99 -3.71
CA ILE A 192 -13.91 0.25 -2.55
C ILE A 192 -15.43 0.43 -2.51
N HIS A 193 -16.15 -0.69 -2.53
CA HIS A 193 -17.60 -0.70 -2.43
C HIS A 193 -18.04 -1.49 -1.19
N LYS A 194 -18.75 -0.82 -0.27
CA LYS A 194 -19.41 -1.48 0.87
C LYS A 194 -20.61 -2.27 0.35
N THR A 195 -20.64 -3.58 0.60
CA THR A 195 -21.76 -4.40 0.14
C THR A 195 -22.97 -4.27 1.08
N HIS A 196 -24.13 -4.76 0.64
CA HIS A 196 -25.33 -4.86 1.48
C HIS A 196 -25.18 -5.84 2.67
N ARG A 197 -24.14 -6.67 2.67
CA ARG A 197 -23.81 -7.60 3.76
C ARG A 197 -22.82 -7.00 4.74
N HIS A 198 -22.37 -5.77 4.49
CA HIS A 198 -21.56 -5.03 5.42
C HIS A 198 -22.38 -4.76 6.68
N THR A 199 -21.95 -5.31 7.81
CA THR A 199 -22.52 -5.03 9.13
C THR A 199 -21.40 -4.54 10.05
N PRO A 200 -21.70 -3.90 11.19
CA PRO A 200 -20.69 -3.63 12.20
C PRO A 200 -19.87 -4.90 12.53
N GLU A 201 -20.55 -6.04 12.56
CA GLU A 201 -19.99 -7.38 12.84
C GLU A 201 -19.28 -8.05 11.66
N LYS A 202 -19.38 -7.51 10.45
CA LYS A 202 -18.76 -8.08 9.27
C LYS A 202 -18.47 -7.01 8.22
N CYS A 203 -17.21 -6.60 8.16
CA CYS A 203 -16.70 -5.73 7.12
C CYS A 203 -16.69 -6.45 5.77
N ASP A 204 -17.77 -6.32 4.99
CA ASP A 204 -17.86 -6.85 3.63
C ASP A 204 -17.64 -5.73 2.60
N TYR A 205 -16.52 -5.82 1.89
CA TYR A 205 -16.09 -4.86 0.89
C TYR A 205 -15.76 -5.57 -0.42
N ILE A 206 -16.16 -4.98 -1.54
CA ILE A 206 -15.63 -5.32 -2.86
C ILE A 206 -14.54 -4.31 -3.16
N VAL A 207 -13.33 -4.80 -3.39
CA VAL A 207 -12.18 -4.00 -3.83
C VAL A 207 -11.93 -4.29 -5.31
N ALA A 208 -11.77 -3.25 -6.11
CA ALA A 208 -11.43 -3.37 -7.53
C ALA A 208 -10.28 -2.41 -7.88
N LEU A 209 -9.30 -2.91 -8.64
CA LEU A 209 -8.27 -2.10 -9.26
C LEU A 209 -8.73 -1.66 -10.64
N VAL A 210 -8.50 -0.39 -10.97
CA VAL A 210 -8.87 0.23 -12.25
C VAL A 210 -7.67 0.97 -12.83
N ASP A 211 -7.79 1.40 -14.10
CA ASP A 211 -6.73 2.13 -14.80
C ASP A 211 -5.47 1.29 -15.10
N TRP A 212 -5.67 0.22 -15.87
CA TRP A 212 -4.66 -0.79 -16.20
C TRP A 212 -3.74 -0.41 -17.37
N GLU A 213 -3.72 0.86 -17.80
CA GLU A 213 -3.00 1.28 -19.01
C GLU A 213 -1.48 1.04 -18.94
N TYR A 214 -0.91 1.08 -17.73
CA TYR A 214 0.51 0.84 -17.48
C TYR A 214 0.85 -0.60 -17.11
N ALA A 215 -0.14 -1.48 -17.02
CA ALA A 215 0.06 -2.83 -16.54
C ALA A 215 0.91 -3.68 -17.50
N GLY A 216 1.74 -4.55 -16.95
CA GLY A 216 2.69 -5.34 -17.73
C GLY A 216 3.62 -6.18 -16.87
N TRP A 217 4.64 -6.73 -17.50
CA TRP A 217 5.68 -7.52 -16.85
C TRP A 217 6.85 -6.63 -16.45
N TYR A 218 7.05 -6.45 -15.15
CA TYR A 218 8.06 -5.56 -14.56
C TYR A 218 8.91 -6.32 -13.52
N PRO A 219 10.09 -5.80 -13.12
CA PRO A 219 10.85 -6.34 -11.99
C PRO A 219 9.98 -6.48 -10.74
N SER A 220 10.21 -7.50 -9.92
CA SER A 220 9.37 -7.84 -8.76
C SER A 220 9.20 -6.75 -7.71
N TYR A 221 10.11 -5.78 -7.68
CA TYR A 221 9.98 -4.62 -6.82
C TYR A 221 8.85 -3.67 -7.32
N TRP A 222 8.75 -3.50 -8.63
CA TRP A 222 8.30 -2.29 -9.36
C TRP A 222 7.08 -1.52 -8.83
N ASP A 223 6.00 -2.21 -8.41
CA ASP A 223 4.78 -1.54 -7.95
C ASP A 223 5.05 -0.67 -6.71
N TYR A 224 5.96 -1.09 -5.83
CA TYR A 224 6.30 -0.34 -4.63
C TYR A 224 7.08 0.93 -4.93
N GLU A 225 8.12 0.84 -5.74
CA GLU A 225 9.08 1.92 -6.00
C GLU A 225 8.44 3.05 -6.78
N ILE A 226 7.62 2.70 -7.78
CA ILE A 226 6.92 3.67 -8.60
C ILE A 226 5.82 4.39 -7.80
N SER A 227 5.12 3.70 -6.91
CA SER A 227 4.18 4.36 -6.00
C SER A 227 4.91 5.24 -4.97
N PHE A 228 6.07 4.79 -4.47
CA PHE A 228 6.90 5.55 -3.53
C PHE A 228 7.35 6.91 -4.08
N THR A 229 7.60 7.04 -5.38
CA THR A 229 7.96 8.34 -5.97
C THR A 229 6.85 9.40 -5.90
N HIS A 230 5.63 9.00 -5.55
CA HIS A 230 4.45 9.87 -5.43
C HIS A 230 3.87 9.94 -4.01
N PHE A 231 4.49 9.31 -3.02
CA PHE A 231 4.01 9.42 -1.64
C PHE A 231 4.14 10.85 -1.11
N HIS A 232 3.04 11.37 -0.55
CA HIS A 232 2.96 12.71 0.03
C HIS A 232 3.38 12.77 1.50
N TRP A 233 3.41 11.63 2.20
CA TRP A 233 3.82 11.51 3.62
C TRP A 233 3.01 12.38 4.59
N ASP A 234 1.79 12.75 4.21
CA ASP A 234 0.85 13.55 4.99
C ASP A 234 -0.29 12.72 5.61
N ASP A 235 -0.33 11.41 5.34
CA ASP A 235 -1.27 10.45 5.91
C ASP A 235 -0.68 9.02 6.05
N ASP A 236 -1.52 8.06 6.42
CA ASP A 236 -1.17 6.66 6.66
C ASP A 236 -1.06 5.81 5.38
N TRP A 237 -1.22 6.39 4.18
CA TRP A 237 -1.17 5.62 2.94
C TRP A 237 0.16 4.91 2.68
N PRO A 238 1.35 5.54 2.86
CA PRO A 238 2.62 4.84 2.67
C PRO A 238 2.74 3.60 3.57
N GLU A 239 2.28 3.72 4.81
CA GLU A 239 2.30 2.64 5.78
C GLU A 239 1.34 1.50 5.41
N ARG A 240 0.10 1.83 4.98
CA ARG A 240 -0.84 0.83 4.44
C ARG A 240 -0.27 0.15 3.20
N PHE A 241 0.49 0.86 2.38
CA PHE A 241 1.11 0.28 1.19
C PHE A 241 2.09 -0.85 1.55
N GLU A 242 2.83 -0.68 2.65
CA GLU A 242 3.75 -1.70 3.19
C GLU A 242 3.01 -2.94 3.74
N SER A 243 1.70 -2.86 4.02
CA SER A 243 0.93 -4.02 4.50
C SER A 243 0.56 -5.01 3.39
N PHE A 244 0.62 -4.58 2.11
CA PHE A 244 0.31 -5.43 0.95
C PHE A 244 1.40 -5.50 -0.11
N LEU A 245 2.47 -4.69 -0.04
CA LEU A 245 3.63 -4.75 -0.92
C LEU A 245 4.95 -4.61 -0.14
N GLU A 246 5.95 -5.41 -0.50
CA GLU A 246 7.27 -5.43 0.16
C GLU A 246 8.08 -4.15 -0.15
N PRO A 247 8.66 -3.48 0.87
CA PRO A 247 9.49 -2.30 0.67
C PRO A 247 10.95 -2.65 0.29
N TRP A 248 11.28 -2.63 -1.00
CA TRP A 248 12.65 -2.83 -1.49
C TRP A 248 13.49 -1.55 -1.38
N LEU A 249 13.94 -1.23 -0.15
CA LEU A 249 14.48 0.10 0.17
C LEU A 249 15.66 0.56 -0.71
N ALA A 250 16.54 -0.35 -1.13
CA ALA A 250 17.68 0.00 -1.97
C ALA A 250 17.24 0.33 -3.40
N GLU A 251 16.33 -0.47 -3.93
CA GLU A 251 15.68 -0.36 -5.23
C GLU A 251 14.89 0.96 -5.29
N VAL A 252 14.09 1.23 -4.26
CA VAL A 252 13.31 2.47 -4.08
C VAL A 252 14.18 3.70 -4.12
N ALA A 253 15.30 3.69 -3.41
CA ALA A 253 16.22 4.83 -3.39
C ALA A 253 16.76 5.13 -4.80
N LEU A 254 17.13 4.09 -5.56
CA LEU A 254 17.62 4.23 -6.93
C LEU A 254 16.51 4.67 -7.89
N VAL A 255 15.32 4.07 -7.79
CA VAL A 255 14.18 4.40 -8.64
C VAL A 255 13.73 5.84 -8.44
N ARG A 256 13.59 6.27 -7.18
CA ARG A 256 13.28 7.65 -6.85
C ARG A 256 14.33 8.62 -7.39
N MET A 257 15.62 8.29 -7.26
CA MET A 257 16.69 9.16 -7.72
C MET A 257 16.65 9.39 -9.23
N PHE A 258 16.38 8.37 -10.05
CA PHE A 258 16.25 8.61 -11.51
C PHE A 258 14.89 9.22 -11.88
N TYR A 259 13.81 8.86 -11.20
CA TYR A 259 12.48 9.42 -11.48
C TYR A 259 12.49 10.93 -11.32
N GLN A 260 13.13 11.41 -10.25
CA GLN A 260 13.31 12.84 -10.01
C GLN A 260 14.06 13.52 -11.17
N GLU A 261 15.14 12.93 -11.68
CA GLU A 261 15.93 13.50 -12.78
C GLU A 261 15.20 13.56 -14.13
N ILE A 262 14.19 12.71 -14.33
CA ILE A 262 13.42 12.68 -15.58
C ILE A 262 12.27 13.68 -15.54
N PHE A 263 11.64 13.89 -14.38
CA PHE A 263 10.38 14.63 -14.27
C PHE A 263 10.44 15.95 -13.48
N PHE A 264 11.54 16.25 -12.78
CA PHE A 264 11.73 17.45 -11.97
C PHE A 264 13.07 18.13 -12.27
#